data_AF-A0A6J8ACG3-F1
#
_entry.id   AF-A0A6J8ACG3-F1
#
_cell.length_a   1.000
_cell.length_b   1.000
_cell.length_c   1.000
_cell.angle_alpha   90.00
_cell.angle_beta   90.00
_cell.angle_gamma   90.00
#
_symmetry.space_group_name_H-M   'P 1'
#
loop_
_entity.id
_entity.type
_entity.pdbx_description
1 polymer ?
#
loop_
_entity_poly.entity_id
_entity_poly.type
_entity_poly.pdbx_seq_one_letter_code
_entity_poly.pdbx_strand_id
1 'polypeptide(L)'
;MTKQIEDYTWVQCDNVDCQKWRQILNSVAQELSDESQWYCYMNSDTPYNSCSKPEEDYTAYDKLAKKLGFKYVMSQLTEGVLVWAKMHGYCRWPGIVTKDPITEYCMDVDFEGNPTHYHIEYLGKNHCHAWIAATNITLYGHKEEKSPDV
;
A
#
# COMPACT_ATOMS: atom_id res chain seq x y z
N MET A 1 14.11 1.08 -21.37
CA MET A 1 14.17 0.58 -19.97
C MET A 1 13.51 1.56 -19.00
N THR A 2 13.75 2.87 -19.06
CA THR A 2 13.02 3.89 -18.27
C THR A 2 11.51 3.95 -18.58
N LYS A 3 11.13 3.90 -19.87
CA LYS A 3 9.71 3.86 -20.30
C LYS A 3 8.87 2.75 -19.68
N GLN A 4 9.49 1.63 -19.30
CA GLN A 4 8.76 0.46 -18.80
C GLN A 4 8.22 0.65 -17.37
N ILE A 5 8.75 1.62 -16.62
CA ILE A 5 8.26 1.96 -15.28
C ILE A 5 7.14 3.01 -15.36
N GLU A 6 7.28 3.98 -16.26
CA GLU A 6 6.35 5.12 -16.37
C GLU A 6 5.00 4.78 -17.01
N ASP A 7 4.89 3.63 -17.71
CA ASP A 7 3.68 3.26 -18.45
C ASP A 7 2.75 2.30 -17.67
N TYR A 8 3.18 1.78 -16.51
CA TYR A 8 2.49 0.72 -15.78
C TYR A 8 2.23 1.06 -14.31
N THR A 9 1.08 0.60 -13.83
CA THR A 9 0.63 0.71 -12.44
C THR A 9 0.31 -0.69 -11.93
N TRP A 10 0.55 -0.92 -10.64
CA TRP A 10 0.16 -2.13 -9.95
C TRP A 10 -1.25 -2.01 -9.41
N VAL A 11 -2.09 -3.01 -9.68
CA VAL A 11 -3.45 -3.14 -9.14
C VAL A 11 -3.60 -4.47 -8.43
N GLN A 12 -4.34 -4.47 -7.32
CA GLN A 12 -4.62 -5.68 -6.55
C GLN A 12 -5.94 -6.30 -6.99
N CYS A 13 -6.00 -7.63 -7.05
CA CYS A 13 -7.24 -8.35 -7.33
C CYS A 13 -8.20 -8.36 -6.13
N ASP A 14 -9.42 -7.86 -6.31
CA ASP A 14 -10.48 -7.79 -5.29
C ASP A 14 -11.09 -9.14 -4.90
N ASN A 15 -10.69 -10.24 -5.54
CA ASN A 15 -11.02 -11.57 -5.04
C ASN A 15 -10.26 -11.81 -3.74
N VAL A 16 -10.99 -11.92 -2.62
CA VAL A 16 -10.47 -12.15 -1.26
C VAL A 16 -9.58 -13.40 -1.15
N ASP A 17 -9.84 -14.41 -1.97
CA ASP A 17 -9.04 -15.63 -2.00
C ASP A 17 -7.75 -15.46 -2.83
N CYS A 18 -7.72 -14.51 -3.75
CA CYS A 18 -6.58 -14.25 -4.63
C CYS A 18 -5.64 -13.17 -4.08
N GLN A 19 -6.12 -11.93 -3.97
CA GLN A 19 -5.38 -10.74 -3.50
C GLN A 19 -4.02 -10.51 -4.18
N LYS A 20 -3.79 -11.08 -5.37
CA LYS A 20 -2.54 -10.93 -6.11
C LYS A 20 -2.40 -9.54 -6.75
N TRP A 21 -1.18 -9.05 -6.82
CA TRP A 21 -0.81 -7.85 -7.56
C TRP A 21 -0.56 -8.14 -9.04
N ARG A 22 -1.02 -7.24 -9.91
CA ARG A 22 -0.91 -7.34 -11.36
C ARG A 22 -0.49 -6.00 -11.96
N GLN A 23 0.36 -6.03 -12.98
CA GLN A 23 0.67 -4.84 -13.75
C GLN A 23 -0.43 -4.57 -14.78
N ILE A 24 -0.89 -3.32 -14.84
CA ILE A 24 -1.78 -2.80 -15.87
C ILE A 24 -1.21 -1.50 -16.44
N LEU A 25 -1.64 -1.15 -17.65
CA LEU A 25 -1.25 0.14 -18.24
C LEU A 25 -1.83 1.30 -17.44
N ASN A 26 -1.09 2.41 -17.34
CA ASN A 26 -1.55 3.60 -16.64
C ASN A 26 -2.84 4.18 -17.20
N SER A 27 -3.08 4.06 -18.51
CA SER A 27 -4.35 4.46 -19.11
C SER A 27 -5.53 3.67 -18.57
N VAL A 28 -5.34 2.37 -18.29
CA VAL A 28 -6.37 1.51 -17.69
C VAL A 28 -6.55 1.86 -16.21
N ALA A 29 -5.46 2.11 -15.48
CA ALA A 29 -5.51 2.49 -14.08
C ALA A 29 -6.27 3.82 -13.86
N GLN A 30 -6.11 4.79 -14.76
CA GLN A 30 -6.83 6.08 -14.71
C GLN A 30 -8.34 5.95 -14.92
N GLU A 31 -8.81 4.84 -15.50
CA GLU A 31 -10.24 4.55 -15.66
C GLU A 31 -10.83 3.84 -14.43
N LEU A 32 -9.99 3.35 -13.51
CA LEU A 32 -10.44 2.74 -12.27
C LEU A 32 -10.75 3.82 -11.24
N SER A 33 -11.97 3.78 -10.68
CA SER A 33 -12.33 4.57 -9.51
C SER A 33 -12.15 3.77 -8.22
N ASP A 34 -12.13 4.45 -7.09
CA ASP A 34 -12.08 3.81 -5.75
C ASP A 34 -13.27 2.87 -5.48
N GLU A 35 -14.37 3.02 -6.23
CA GLU A 35 -15.56 2.16 -6.14
C GLU A 35 -15.53 0.99 -7.13
N SER A 36 -14.58 0.98 -8.06
CA SER A 36 -14.48 -0.02 -9.12
C SER A 36 -13.78 -1.27 -8.61
N GLN A 37 -14.44 -2.42 -8.74
CA GLN A 37 -13.80 -3.71 -8.47
C GLN A 37 -12.93 -4.14 -9.66
N TRP A 38 -11.73 -4.61 -9.38
CA TRP A 38 -10.78 -5.13 -10.35
C TRP A 38 -10.38 -6.57 -10.05
N TYR A 39 -10.42 -7.43 -11.07
CA TYR A 39 -10.11 -8.85 -10.95
C TYR A 39 -9.08 -9.30 -11.98
N CYS A 40 -8.29 -10.34 -11.67
CA CYS A 40 -7.25 -10.81 -12.58
C CYS A 40 -7.76 -11.09 -14.01
N TYR A 41 -9.00 -11.57 -14.20
CA TYR A 41 -9.56 -11.84 -15.53
C TYR A 41 -9.75 -10.58 -16.39
N MET A 42 -9.71 -9.40 -15.78
CA MET A 42 -9.75 -8.10 -16.47
C MET A 42 -8.38 -7.67 -16.97
N ASN A 43 -7.30 -8.35 -16.56
CA ASN A 43 -5.96 -8.04 -17.06
C ASN A 43 -5.84 -8.45 -18.53
N SER A 44 -5.39 -7.52 -19.37
CA SER A 44 -5.08 -7.80 -20.77
C SER A 44 -3.81 -8.64 -20.95
N ASP A 45 -2.95 -8.71 -19.93
CA ASP A 45 -1.74 -9.53 -19.96
C ASP A 45 -2.04 -11.02 -19.73
N THR A 46 -2.08 -11.76 -20.84
CA THR A 46 -2.51 -13.18 -20.88
C THR A 46 -1.77 -14.15 -19.95
N PRO A 47 -0.47 -13.98 -19.61
CA PRO A 47 0.19 -14.83 -18.61
C PRO A 47 -0.31 -14.59 -17.19
N TYR A 48 -0.91 -13.44 -16.90
CA TYR A 48 -1.29 -12.99 -15.55
C TYR A 48 -2.79 -12.65 -15.42
N ASN A 49 -3.61 -13.02 -16.41
CA ASN A 49 -5.04 -12.71 -16.45
C ASN A 49 -5.96 -13.68 -15.69
N SER A 50 -5.45 -14.41 -14.70
CA SER A 50 -6.29 -15.31 -13.90
C SER A 50 -5.72 -15.45 -12.49
N CYS A 51 -6.61 -15.69 -11.52
CA CYS A 51 -6.24 -15.96 -10.14
C CYS A 51 -5.39 -17.23 -10.00
N SER A 52 -5.52 -18.17 -10.94
CA SER A 52 -4.74 -19.41 -10.99
C SER A 52 -3.28 -19.21 -11.42
N LYS A 53 -2.97 -18.07 -12.06
CA LYS A 53 -1.63 -17.75 -12.52
C LYS A 53 -0.77 -17.23 -11.37
N PRO A 54 0.55 -17.53 -11.35
CA PRO A 54 1.46 -17.01 -10.32
C PRO A 54 1.46 -15.48 -10.33
N GLU A 55 1.74 -14.89 -9.17
CA GLU A 55 1.98 -13.44 -9.06
C GLU A 55 3.28 -13.07 -9.79
N GLU A 56 3.34 -11.84 -10.30
CA GLU A 56 4.54 -11.29 -10.92
C GLU A 56 5.59 -10.97 -9.86
N ASP A 57 6.88 -11.15 -10.17
CA ASP A 57 7.95 -10.74 -9.26
C ASP A 57 8.09 -9.21 -9.24
N TYR A 58 7.40 -8.57 -8.28
CA TYR A 58 7.51 -7.14 -8.04
C TYR A 58 8.88 -6.75 -7.49
N THR A 59 9.69 -7.67 -6.92
CA THR A 59 10.98 -7.33 -6.30
C THR A 59 12.02 -6.83 -7.31
N ALA A 60 11.98 -7.35 -8.54
CA ALA A 60 12.83 -6.89 -9.63
C ALA A 60 12.46 -5.45 -10.06
N TYR A 61 11.15 -5.18 -10.15
CA TYR A 61 10.61 -3.85 -10.43
C TYR A 61 10.96 -2.89 -9.28
N ASP A 62 10.84 -3.32 -8.03
CA ASP A 62 11.20 -2.59 -6.81
C ASP A 62 12.65 -2.15 -6.80
N LYS A 63 13.56 -3.08 -7.11
CA LYS A 63 15.00 -2.80 -7.22
C LYS A 63 15.28 -1.83 -8.36
N LEU A 64 14.59 -1.96 -9.49
CA LEU A 64 14.77 -1.11 -10.64
C LEU A 64 14.25 0.31 -10.40
N ALA A 65 13.06 0.45 -9.81
CA ALA A 65 12.47 1.71 -9.39
C ALA A 65 13.41 2.45 -8.43
N LYS A 66 13.86 1.78 -7.36
CA LYS A 66 14.84 2.31 -6.41
C LYS A 66 16.14 2.76 -7.09
N LYS A 67 16.67 1.95 -8.02
CA LYS A 67 17.90 2.29 -8.78
C LYS A 67 17.72 3.52 -9.67
N LEU A 68 16.52 3.71 -10.20
CA LEU A 68 16.18 4.83 -11.08
C LEU A 68 15.65 6.06 -10.31
N GLY A 69 15.59 6.00 -8.98
CA GLY A 69 15.11 7.10 -8.14
C GLY A 69 13.59 7.18 -8.01
N PHE A 70 12.85 6.21 -8.56
CA PHE A 70 11.41 6.11 -8.36
C PHE A 70 11.10 5.44 -7.02
N LYS A 71 10.29 6.09 -6.19
CA LYS A 71 9.81 5.59 -4.89
C LYS A 71 8.33 5.27 -5.02
N TYR A 72 7.90 4.11 -4.54
CA TYR A 72 6.48 3.74 -4.53
C TYR A 72 5.71 4.73 -3.65
N VAL A 73 4.74 5.41 -4.25
CA VAL A 73 3.75 6.19 -3.50
C VAL A 73 2.67 5.21 -3.09
N MET A 74 2.70 4.78 -1.83
CA MET A 74 1.55 4.07 -1.25
C MET A 74 0.37 5.04 -1.22
N SER A 75 -0.84 4.57 -1.55
CA SER A 75 -2.05 5.38 -1.48
C SER A 75 -2.11 6.11 -0.14
N GLN A 76 -2.32 7.43 -0.22
CA GLN A 76 -2.35 8.27 0.97
C GLN A 76 -3.51 7.82 1.88
N LEU A 77 -3.18 7.33 3.07
CA LEU A 77 -4.19 6.89 4.03
C LEU A 77 -4.92 8.10 4.61
N THR A 78 -6.24 8.13 4.45
CA THR A 78 -7.11 9.20 4.95
C THR A 78 -7.56 8.95 6.39
N GLU A 79 -8.09 9.98 7.05
CA GLU A 79 -8.70 9.88 8.37
C GLU A 79 -9.80 8.80 8.39
N GLY A 80 -9.81 7.95 9.43
CA GLY A 80 -10.76 6.86 9.60
C GLY A 80 -10.30 5.51 9.04
N VAL A 81 -9.18 5.43 8.32
CA VAL A 81 -8.64 4.17 7.80
C VAL A 81 -8.10 3.29 8.94
N LEU A 82 -8.49 2.01 8.93
CA LEU A 82 -8.01 0.99 9.86
C LEU A 82 -6.69 0.39 9.35
N VAL A 83 -5.70 0.31 10.23
CA VAL A 83 -4.35 -0.15 9.92
C VAL A 83 -3.77 -1.05 10.99
N TRP A 84 -2.76 -1.81 10.61
CA TRP A 84 -1.78 -2.39 11.51
C TRP A 84 -0.57 -1.47 11.62
N ALA A 85 -0.31 -0.94 12.82
CA ALA A 85 0.81 -0.03 13.06
C ALA A 85 1.86 -0.69 13.97
N LYS A 86 3.14 -0.54 13.61
CA LYS A 86 4.27 -1.08 14.37
C LYS A 86 5.08 0.04 15.02
N MET A 87 4.96 0.19 16.34
CA MET A 87 5.83 1.05 17.13
C MET A 87 7.10 0.31 17.58
N HIS A 88 8.23 1.02 17.66
CA HIS A 88 9.48 0.44 18.16
C HIS A 88 9.30 -0.06 19.61
N GLY A 89 9.78 -1.26 19.90
CA GLY A 89 9.63 -1.90 21.23
C GLY A 89 8.28 -2.59 21.49
N TYR A 90 7.28 -2.46 20.61
CA TYR A 90 5.96 -3.07 20.79
C TYR A 90 5.61 -4.02 19.64
N CYS A 91 4.66 -4.92 19.87
CA CYS A 91 4.08 -5.71 18.79
C CYS A 91 3.35 -4.80 17.79
N ARG A 92 3.14 -5.28 16.57
CA ARG A 92 2.22 -4.65 15.63
C ARG A 92 0.80 -4.72 16.20
N TRP A 93 0.07 -3.61 16.16
CA TRP A 93 -1.23 -3.50 16.83
C TRP A 93 -2.23 -2.74 15.95
N PRO A 94 -3.53 -3.08 16.00
CA PRO A 94 -4.52 -2.39 15.18
C PRO A 94 -4.73 -0.96 15.68
N GLY A 95 -4.86 -0.03 14.74
CA GLY A 95 -5.11 1.38 15.01
C GLY A 95 -5.84 2.06 13.85
N ILE A 96 -6.34 3.26 14.09
CA ILE A 96 -7.07 4.08 13.12
C ILE A 96 -6.25 5.34 12.83
N VAL A 97 -6.19 5.74 11.56
CA VAL A 97 -5.62 7.04 11.17
C VAL A 97 -6.56 8.15 11.68
N THR A 98 -6.05 9.02 12.55
CA THR A 98 -6.83 10.13 13.14
C THR A 98 -6.04 11.43 13.08
N LYS A 99 -6.70 12.57 13.27
CA LYS A 99 -5.99 13.84 13.44
C LYS A 99 -5.28 13.87 14.79
N ASP A 100 -4.04 14.35 14.77
CA ASP A 100 -3.28 14.63 15.97
C ASP A 100 -3.96 15.77 16.76
N PRO A 101 -4.18 15.62 18.07
CA PRO A 101 -4.95 16.58 18.87
C PRO A 101 -4.23 17.93 19.08
N ILE A 102 -2.96 18.05 18.69
CA ILE A 102 -2.16 19.28 18.82
C ILE A 102 -2.06 19.97 17.47
N THR A 103 -1.73 19.21 16.42
CA THR A 103 -1.42 19.74 15.09
C THR A 103 -2.61 19.72 14.14
N GLU A 104 -3.68 18.97 14.46
CA GLU A 104 -4.87 18.75 13.63
C GLU A 104 -4.59 18.07 12.27
N TYR A 105 -3.37 17.57 12.07
CA TYR A 105 -2.97 16.80 10.88
C TYR A 105 -3.02 15.31 11.16
N CYS A 106 -3.35 14.52 10.14
CA CYS A 106 -3.29 13.05 10.20
C CYS A 106 -2.04 12.47 9.51
N MET A 107 -1.29 13.30 8.77
CA MET A 107 -0.15 12.88 7.96
C MET A 107 0.90 13.99 7.85
N ASP A 108 2.17 13.60 7.92
CA ASP A 108 3.32 14.44 7.57
C ASP A 108 3.86 14.01 6.21
N VAL A 109 4.19 14.98 5.36
CA VAL A 109 4.74 14.74 4.02
C VAL A 109 6.16 15.30 3.87
N ASP A 110 6.96 14.69 3.00
CA ASP A 110 8.26 15.24 2.59
C ASP A 110 8.10 16.35 1.53
N PHE A 111 9.22 16.94 1.09
CA PHE A 111 9.23 18.02 0.09
C PHE A 111 8.65 17.61 -1.27
N GLU A 112 8.58 16.31 -1.54
CA GLU A 112 8.02 15.74 -2.76
C GLU A 112 6.53 15.39 -2.60
N GLY A 113 5.95 15.65 -1.41
CA GLY A 113 4.55 15.36 -1.10
C GLY A 113 4.30 13.91 -0.70
N ASN A 114 5.34 13.12 -0.44
CA ASN A 114 5.15 11.73 -0.03
C ASN A 114 4.90 11.62 1.47
N PRO A 115 3.97 10.75 1.91
CA PRO A 115 3.75 10.48 3.33
C PRO A 115 5.02 9.94 4.00
N THR A 116 5.42 10.57 5.10
CA THR A 116 6.53 10.13 5.95
C THR A 116 6.01 9.48 7.23
N HIS A 117 4.97 10.06 7.83
CA HIS A 117 4.34 9.58 9.05
C HIS A 117 2.83 9.76 8.97
N TYR A 118 2.11 8.92 9.71
CA TYR A 118 0.70 9.07 9.97
C TYR A 118 0.46 9.10 11.46
N HIS A 119 -0.51 9.91 11.89
CA HIS A 119 -0.97 9.92 13.26
C HIS A 119 -1.99 8.78 13.45
N ILE A 120 -1.66 7.85 14.35
CA ILE A 120 -2.44 6.64 14.59
C ILE A 120 -2.96 6.65 16.02
N GLU A 121 -4.26 6.42 16.20
CA GLU A 121 -4.86 6.06 17.48
C GLU A 121 -5.02 4.54 17.57
N TYR A 122 -4.40 3.91 18.56
CA TYR A 122 -4.43 2.46 18.73
C TYR A 122 -5.72 1.98 19.38
N LEU A 123 -6.25 0.86 18.89
CA LEU A 123 -7.42 0.22 19.48
C LEU A 123 -7.05 -0.50 20.78
N GLY A 124 -7.65 -0.13 21.89
CA GLY A 124 -7.36 -0.79 23.17
C GLY A 124 -7.92 -0.05 24.36
N LYS A 125 -7.69 -0.64 25.55
CA LYS A 125 -8.04 0.01 26.81
C LYS A 125 -6.90 0.97 27.18
N ASN A 126 -7.28 2.21 27.46
CA ASN A 126 -6.47 3.44 27.42
C ASN A 126 -6.24 3.89 25.97
N HIS A 127 -6.67 5.13 25.70
CA HIS A 127 -6.40 5.79 24.43
C HIS A 127 -4.90 6.11 24.37
N CYS A 128 -4.22 5.53 23.40
CA CYS A 128 -2.85 5.89 23.09
C CYS A 128 -2.74 6.17 21.60
N HIS A 129 -2.03 7.24 21.27
CA HIS A 129 -1.84 7.69 19.90
C HIS A 129 -0.37 8.06 19.69
N ALA A 130 0.10 7.95 18.45
CA ALA A 130 1.46 8.30 18.08
C ALA A 130 1.58 8.55 16.57
N TRP A 131 2.59 9.33 16.22
CA TRP A 131 3.07 9.42 14.84
C TRP A 131 3.91 8.19 14.50
N ILE A 132 3.48 7.43 13.51
CA ILE A 132 4.12 6.20 13.07
C ILE A 132 4.61 6.38 11.63
N ALA A 133 5.85 5.98 11.37
CA ALA A 133 6.42 6.03 10.03
C ALA A 133 5.57 5.24 9.03
N ALA A 134 5.35 5.79 7.83
CA ALA A 134 4.56 5.17 6.78
C ALA A 134 5.05 3.74 6.45
N THR A 135 6.35 3.48 6.56
CA THR A 135 6.96 2.15 6.35
C THR A 135 6.59 1.11 7.42
N ASN A 136 6.09 1.55 8.57
CA ASN A 136 5.69 0.69 9.69
C ASN A 136 4.16 0.52 9.79
N ILE A 137 3.43 0.94 8.76
CA ILE A 137 1.97 0.85 8.67
C ILE A 137 1.60 -0.13 7.55
N THR A 138 0.57 -0.93 7.78
CA THR A 138 0.00 -1.83 6.78
C THR A 138 -1.52 -1.73 6.84
N LEU A 139 -2.19 -1.68 5.69
CA LEU A 139 -3.64 -1.60 5.64
C LEU A 139 -4.27 -2.82 6.34
N TYR A 140 -5.29 -2.60 7.16
CA TYR A 140 -5.98 -3.69 7.83
C TYR A 140 -6.75 -4.55 6.81
N GLY A 141 -6.60 -5.88 6.89
CA GLY A 141 -7.22 -6.82 5.97
C GLY A 141 -6.35 -7.25 4.78
N HIS A 142 -5.23 -6.57 4.53
CA HIS A 142 -4.25 -7.03 3.55
C HIS A 142 -3.51 -8.27 4.07
N LYS A 143 -3.42 -9.35 3.27
CA LYS A 143 -2.61 -10.53 3.62
C LYS A 143 -1.14 -10.10 3.73
N GLU A 144 -0.49 -10.45 4.84
CA GLU A 144 0.94 -10.20 4.99
C GLU A 144 1.71 -11.01 3.94
N GLU A 145 2.60 -10.34 3.20
CA GLU A 145 3.70 -11.03 2.56
C GLU A 145 4.59 -11.57 3.67
N LYS A 146 4.78 -12.89 3.69
CA LYS A 146 5.73 -13.51 4.63
C LYS A 146 7.11 -12.91 4.33
N SER A 147 7.64 -12.17 5.29
CA SER A 147 9.05 -11.79 5.25
C SER A 147 9.88 -13.07 5.09
N PRO A 148 10.89 -13.13 4.19
CA PRO A 148 11.80 -14.26 4.17
C PRO A 148 12.36 -14.40 5.57
N ASP A 149 12.17 -15.58 6.18
CA ASP A 149 12.66 -15.89 7.51
C ASP A 149 14.13 -15.45 7.63
N VAL A 150 14.43 -14.60 8.62
CA VAL A 150 15.79 -14.25 9.04
C VAL A 150 16.43 -15.47 9.69
#